data_AF-A0A8J5CMM5-F1
#
_entry.id   AF-A0A8J5CMM5-F1
#
_cell.length_a   1.000
_cell.length_b   1.000
_cell.length_c   1.000
_cell.angle_alpha   90.00
_cell.angle_beta   90.00
_cell.angle_gamma   90.00
#
_symmetry.space_group_name_H-M   'P 1'
#
loop_
_entity.id
_entity.type
_entity.pdbx_description
1 polymer ?
#
loop_
_entity_poly.entity_id
_entity_poly.type
_entity_poly.pdbx_seq_one_letter_code
_entity_poly.pdbx_strand_id
1 'polypeptide(L)'
;MRVAGREGCLACHCIAIITTTADDSVFISVMWLKSVLAGALLASATVLLVTPTSRNVNLELRCDTFHLQESKNGRCQDFVRIQRVKYCGSNIPVISTHNVTKLAITFHSNGRFNYPGFRCSLTASNPNMQHCVCGKQGGNGTDKAPWVAALVYANESQPFCTASIVRETWVLTSATCAARIKHNKDNYAVMVGVSQGRGGVRVPIRKVFLHPASLHGHPHTQANLALIHLKQPITFRSGEAQPVCLPLNPAHHRPASGSPGILVSGVKAVAMLVHPCTKDALPSLTGYTLILPSVSVGNAGQLAVDLLITNLPCEKVAVVHHPALYPLVGGNPYDPSNQEVTTSADLYLITSRSLAVLQIRSPLIKTERCDFLTELTAWCKAAGVREVVMLASCNAYERWDNNQMTGPQLRYLTARTPQQNTQDLRSAGALELEKRTDEQGVEQSFLSGAGFVKHFMDICDLPTTVLIKFVEEGDNTMDAVVLLNFLTTWKKLTEAKNTSWKMPFSWKNMFGRPTPREIY
;
A
#
# COMPACT_ATOMS: atom_id res chain seq x y z
N MET A 1 13.11 -6.32 -52.29
CA MET A 1 14.10 -7.42 -51.93
C MET A 1 14.15 -7.64 -50.42
N ARG A 2 12.98 -8.32 -49.91
CA ARG A 2 12.92 -9.55 -49.08
C ARG A 2 14.12 -9.62 -48.13
N VAL A 3 13.75 -9.50 -46.80
CA VAL A 3 13.60 -10.19 -45.51
C VAL A 3 14.89 -10.98 -45.21
N ALA A 4 15.47 -10.66 -43.92
CA ALA A 4 15.67 -11.81 -42.98
C ALA A 4 16.30 -11.28 -41.69
N GLY A 5 15.50 -11.13 -40.52
CA GLY A 5 15.27 -12.02 -39.34
C GLY A 5 16.54 -12.14 -38.48
N ARG A 6 16.47 -11.54 -37.24
CA ARG A 6 16.56 -12.41 -36.03
C ARG A 6 16.84 -11.54 -34.80
N GLU A 7 15.76 -11.33 -33.88
CA GLU A 7 15.44 -12.00 -32.58
C GLU A 7 16.19 -11.33 -31.44
N GLY A 8 15.40 -10.52 -30.56
CA GLY A 8 15.04 -10.66 -29.13
C GLY A 8 15.97 -9.81 -28.25
N CYS A 9 15.54 -8.61 -27.90
CA CYS A 9 16.20 -7.62 -27.03
C CYS A 9 15.58 -7.69 -25.62
N LEU A 10 16.27 -8.38 -24.50
CA LEU A 10 16.11 -8.74 -23.09
C LEU A 10 16.67 -7.65 -22.16
N ALA A 11 15.97 -7.12 -20.92
CA ALA A 11 16.33 -6.18 -19.86
C ALA A 11 16.53 -6.96 -18.56
N CYS A 12 17.77 -6.75 -17.70
CA CYS A 12 18.07 -7.12 -16.29
C CYS A 12 18.17 -5.86 -15.45
N HIS A 13 17.33 -5.60 -14.25
CA HIS A 13 17.34 -4.54 -13.22
C HIS A 13 18.10 -5.03 -11.98
N CYS A 14 19.17 -4.19 -11.40
CA CYS A 14 19.70 -4.35 -10.03
C CYS A 14 18.63 -4.00 -8.99
N ILE A 15 17.97 -5.02 -8.41
CA ILE A 15 16.90 -4.78 -7.41
C ILE A 15 17.48 -5.00 -6.01
N ALA A 16 17.50 -3.83 -5.31
CA ALA A 16 17.81 -4.01 -3.86
C ALA A 16 16.55 -4.37 -3.08
N ILE A 17 16.41 -5.65 -2.63
CA ILE A 17 15.30 -6.08 -1.76
C ILE A 17 15.68 -5.89 -0.29
N ILE A 18 14.77 -4.97 0.26
CA ILE A 18 15.06 -4.76 1.70
C ILE A 18 13.94 -5.45 2.51
N THR A 19 14.32 -6.43 3.18
CA THR A 19 13.31 -7.09 4.03
C THR A 19 13.69 -6.91 5.51
N THR A 20 12.65 -6.46 6.13
CA THR A 20 12.89 -6.35 7.59
C THR A 20 12.38 -7.62 8.28
N THR A 21 13.21 -8.25 9.12
CA THR A 21 12.85 -9.51 9.80
C THR A 21 12.43 -9.19 11.25
N ALA A 22 11.66 -10.15 11.80
CA ALA A 22 11.06 -10.15 13.15
C ALA A 22 12.11 -9.91 14.24
N ASP A 23 13.50 -10.07 13.91
CA ASP A 23 14.55 -9.84 14.93
C ASP A 23 15.20 -8.47 14.75
N ASP A 24 14.45 -7.40 14.01
CA ASP A 24 14.94 -6.02 13.81
C ASP A 24 16.22 -5.99 12.97
N SER A 25 16.49 -7.15 12.34
CA SER A 25 17.56 -7.19 11.32
C SER A 25 17.00 -6.79 9.94
N VAL A 26 17.76 -5.86 9.33
CA VAL A 26 17.40 -5.53 7.92
C VAL A 26 18.30 -6.34 6.97
N PHE A 27 17.52 -7.12 6.17
CA PHE A 27 18.32 -7.82 5.13
C PHE A 27 18.30 -7.02 3.83
N ILE A 28 19.60 -6.82 3.49
CA ILE A 28 19.70 -6.14 2.18
C ILE A 28 20.24 -7.12 1.14
N SER A 29 19.24 -7.43 0.28
CA SER A 29 19.74 -8.32 -0.80
C SER A 29 19.64 -7.61 -2.16
N VAL A 30 20.83 -7.56 -2.69
CA VAL A 30 20.76 -7.08 -4.10
C VAL A 30 21.04 -8.26 -5.03
N MET A 31 19.87 -8.62 -5.68
CA MET A 31 20.01 -9.72 -6.66
C MET A 31 19.87 -9.16 -8.08
N TRP A 32 20.93 -9.52 -8.83
CA TRP A 32 20.75 -9.15 -10.26
C TRP A 32 19.75 -10.11 -10.91
N LEU A 33 18.39 -9.69 -10.88
CA LEU A 33 17.38 -10.58 -11.48
C LEU A 33 17.58 -10.66 -13.01
N LYS A 34 17.87 -11.91 -13.58
CA LYS A 34 17.69 -12.14 -15.03
C LYS A 34 16.29 -11.70 -15.49
N SER A 35 16.03 -10.49 -15.66
CA SER A 35 14.77 -10.15 -16.38
C SER A 35 14.94 -10.36 -17.90
N VAL A 36 14.38 -11.44 -18.47
CA VAL A 36 14.10 -11.70 -19.89
C VAL A 36 13.74 -10.37 -20.60
N LEU A 37 14.43 -9.32 -20.58
CA LEU A 37 14.01 -8.26 -21.54
C LEU A 37 15.21 -7.38 -21.88
N ALA A 38 15.90 -7.47 -23.04
CA ALA A 38 16.95 -6.91 -23.92
C ALA A 38 16.71 -5.42 -24.12
N GLY A 39 17.46 -4.41 -23.50
CA GLY A 39 18.54 -3.49 -23.95
C GLY A 39 18.07 -2.03 -23.79
N ALA A 40 18.99 -1.06 -23.14
CA ALA A 40 20.06 -0.05 -22.95
C ALA A 40 19.81 0.68 -21.62
N LEU A 41 20.81 0.48 -20.64
CA LEU A 41 21.12 0.57 -19.20
C LEU A 41 21.31 2.03 -18.79
N LEU A 42 20.47 2.65 -17.91
CA LEU A 42 20.95 3.87 -17.21
C LEU A 42 21.62 3.47 -15.88
N ALA A 43 22.98 3.55 -15.71
CA ALA A 43 23.64 3.59 -14.39
C ALA A 43 22.63 3.97 -13.29
N SER A 44 22.32 2.95 -12.39
CA SER A 44 21.37 3.33 -11.31
C SER A 44 22.08 3.24 -9.95
N ALA A 45 22.06 4.40 -9.28
CA ALA A 45 22.60 4.45 -7.90
C ALA A 45 21.44 4.54 -6.89
N THR A 46 21.41 3.46 -6.04
CA THR A 46 20.42 3.49 -4.93
C THR A 46 21.12 3.83 -3.61
N VAL A 47 20.44 4.85 -2.90
CA VAL A 47 21.05 5.21 -1.60
C VAL A 47 20.11 4.74 -0.47
N LEU A 48 20.73 3.92 0.39
CA LEU A 48 20.01 3.47 1.59
C LEU A 48 20.45 4.28 2.83
N LEU A 49 19.37 5.00 3.29
CA LEU A 49 19.70 5.75 4.53
C LEU A 49 19.16 5.00 5.75
N VAL A 50 20.10 4.69 6.69
CA VAL A 50 19.72 3.90 7.88
C VAL A 50 19.89 4.79 9.11
N THR A 51 18.69 4.95 9.77
CA THR A 51 18.76 5.77 11.00
C THR A 51 18.29 4.94 12.20
N PRO A 52 19.24 4.82 13.21
CA PRO A 52 18.82 4.11 14.42
C PRO A 52 17.68 4.85 15.15
N THR A 53 16.74 4.10 15.68
CA THR A 53 15.50 4.66 16.27
C THR A 53 15.75 5.03 17.74
N SER A 54 17.06 4.59 18.27
CA SER A 54 17.42 4.95 19.65
C SER A 54 18.87 5.40 19.74
N ARG A 55 19.17 6.16 20.91
CA ARG A 55 20.55 6.63 21.15
C ARG A 55 21.42 5.49 21.69
N ASN A 56 22.64 5.29 21.13
CA ASN A 56 23.63 4.31 21.61
C ASN A 56 23.39 2.93 21.00
N VAL A 57 23.14 2.89 19.72
CA VAL A 57 22.87 1.63 19.00
C VAL A 57 24.11 1.27 18.16
N ASN A 58 24.45 0.00 18.34
CA ASN A 58 25.51 -0.52 17.45
C ASN A 58 24.93 -1.18 16.20
N LEU A 59 25.47 -0.64 15.04
CA LEU A 59 25.02 -1.28 13.78
C LEU A 59 26.11 -2.22 13.25
N GLU A 60 25.58 -3.33 12.95
CA GLU A 60 26.53 -4.29 12.35
C GLU A 60 26.00 -4.76 10.98
N LEU A 61 26.91 -4.55 9.94
CA LEU A 61 26.57 -5.07 8.59
C LEU A 61 27.39 -6.32 8.27
N ARG A 62 26.59 -7.30 7.86
CA ARG A 62 27.27 -8.56 7.53
C ARG A 62 26.73 -9.08 6.18
N CYS A 63 27.76 -9.54 5.44
CA CYS A 63 27.31 -10.02 4.10
C CYS A 63 27.61 -11.52 3.99
N ASP A 64 26.56 -12.29 3.69
CA ASP A 64 26.74 -13.75 3.47
C ASP A 64 27.30 -14.03 2.07
N THR A 65 26.93 -13.18 1.15
CA THR A 65 27.49 -13.31 -0.21
C THR A 65 27.86 -11.91 -0.73
N PHE A 66 29.09 -11.78 -1.45
CA PHE A 66 29.50 -10.46 -2.00
C PHE A 66 30.40 -10.69 -3.22
N HIS A 67 29.75 -10.72 -4.35
CA HIS A 67 30.52 -10.95 -5.59
C HIS A 67 30.14 -9.89 -6.64
N LEU A 68 31.00 -8.82 -6.65
CA LEU A 68 30.80 -7.72 -7.62
C LEU A 68 31.97 -7.66 -8.61
N GLN A 69 31.77 -6.88 -9.67
CA GLN A 69 32.85 -6.74 -10.67
C GLN A 69 34.15 -6.25 -10.02
N GLU A 70 35.33 -7.00 -10.46
CA GLU A 70 36.64 -6.60 -9.89
C GLU A 70 37.04 -5.20 -10.37
N SER A 71 37.84 -4.59 -9.57
CA SER A 71 38.32 -3.24 -9.95
C SER A 71 39.26 -3.32 -11.16
N LYS A 72 38.85 -2.51 -12.14
CA LYS A 72 39.78 -2.38 -13.29
C LYS A 72 40.46 -1.01 -13.27
N ASN A 73 41.87 -0.98 -13.11
CA ASN A 73 42.68 0.27 -13.06
C ASN A 73 42.31 1.13 -11.86
N GLY A 74 41.88 0.48 -10.80
CA GLY A 74 41.64 1.26 -9.56
C GLY A 74 40.23 1.83 -9.50
N ARG A 75 39.39 1.43 -10.49
CA ARG A 75 38.01 1.96 -10.47
C ARG A 75 37.01 0.80 -10.42
N CYS A 76 36.01 1.04 -9.43
CA CYS A 76 34.96 0.01 -9.28
C CYS A 76 33.74 0.40 -10.13
N GLN A 77 33.47 -0.39 -11.07
CA GLN A 77 32.31 -0.09 -11.96
C GLN A 77 31.01 -0.50 -11.27
N ASP A 78 31.06 -1.59 -10.53
CA ASP A 78 29.99 -1.93 -9.56
C ASP A 78 30.53 -1.86 -8.13
N PHE A 79 29.72 -1.05 -7.34
CA PHE A 79 30.35 -0.97 -6.01
C PHE A 79 29.26 -0.71 -4.97
N VAL A 80 29.59 -1.21 -3.76
CA VAL A 80 28.83 -0.76 -2.57
C VAL A 80 29.66 0.27 -1.80
N ARG A 81 28.98 1.40 -1.65
CA ARG A 81 29.71 2.46 -0.91
C ARG A 81 29.07 2.62 0.48
N ILE A 82 29.90 2.35 1.39
CA ILE A 82 29.44 2.58 2.78
C ILE A 82 30.22 3.76 3.36
N GLN A 83 29.44 4.83 3.55
CA GLN A 83 30.08 6.10 3.95
C GLN A 83 31.04 6.58 2.86
N ARG A 84 32.51 6.52 3.06
CA ARG A 84 33.37 7.10 2.01
C ARG A 84 34.21 5.99 1.36
N VAL A 85 33.75 4.73 1.72
CA VAL A 85 34.63 3.66 1.20
C VAL A 85 33.81 2.83 0.21
N LYS A 86 34.57 2.49 -1.00
CA LYS A 86 33.89 1.65 -2.03
C LYS A 86 34.39 0.21 -1.96
N TYR A 87 33.32 -0.63 -2.03
CA TYR A 87 33.68 -2.06 -2.01
C TYR A 87 33.24 -2.72 -3.33
N CYS A 88 34.13 -3.44 -4.07
CA CYS A 88 33.81 -4.18 -5.30
C CYS A 88 34.60 -5.48 -5.33
N GLY A 89 34.38 -6.40 -6.25
CA GLY A 89 35.03 -7.73 -6.28
C GLY A 89 34.48 -8.66 -5.21
N SER A 90 35.41 -9.27 -4.48
CA SER A 90 34.98 -10.20 -3.40
C SER A 90 35.39 -9.64 -2.05
N ASN A 91 35.59 -8.35 -2.13
CA ASN A 91 35.94 -7.70 -0.84
C ASN A 91 34.67 -7.45 -0.02
N ILE A 92 34.50 -8.30 1.04
CA ILE A 92 33.27 -8.21 1.84
C ILE A 92 33.40 -7.06 2.84
N PRO A 93 32.38 -6.15 2.77
CA PRO A 93 32.42 -5.06 3.74
C PRO A 93 32.06 -5.53 5.16
N VAL A 94 32.98 -5.33 6.08
CA VAL A 94 32.57 -5.61 7.48
C VAL A 94 32.58 -4.28 8.26
N ILE A 95 31.25 -3.93 8.68
CA ILE A 95 31.24 -2.63 9.40
C ILE A 95 30.55 -2.84 10.76
N SER A 96 31.29 -2.35 11.75
CA SER A 96 30.65 -2.22 13.08
C SER A 96 30.84 -0.79 13.60
N THR A 97 29.65 -0.07 13.51
CA THR A 97 29.79 1.32 13.97
C THR A 97 29.15 1.47 15.36
N HIS A 98 29.89 2.45 16.20
CA HIS A 98 29.35 2.71 17.55
C HIS A 98 28.69 4.10 17.58
N ASN A 99 27.46 4.16 18.02
CA ASN A 99 26.77 5.45 18.28
C ASN A 99 26.54 6.23 16.98
N VAL A 100 26.12 5.51 15.97
CA VAL A 100 25.92 6.15 14.66
C VAL A 100 24.50 6.75 14.62
N THR A 101 24.43 8.03 14.16
CA THR A 101 23.13 8.74 14.07
C THR A 101 22.52 8.56 12.68
N LYS A 102 23.44 8.16 11.76
CA LYS A 102 22.95 7.90 10.39
C LYS A 102 24.00 7.11 9.60
N LEU A 103 23.47 6.07 8.87
CA LEU A 103 24.38 5.30 8.01
C LEU A 103 23.84 5.29 6.57
N ALA A 104 24.80 5.83 5.67
CA ALA A 104 24.38 5.83 4.24
C ALA A 104 25.09 4.69 3.48
N ILE A 105 24.22 3.93 2.90
CA ILE A 105 24.80 2.88 2.05
C ILE A 105 24.34 3.10 0.60
N THR A 106 25.42 3.23 -0.29
CA THR A 106 25.10 3.47 -1.72
C THR A 106 25.52 2.27 -2.58
N PHE A 107 24.51 2.04 -3.46
CA PHE A 107 24.85 0.96 -4.40
C PHE A 107 24.90 1.51 -5.83
N HIS A 108 25.96 1.05 -6.46
CA HIS A 108 26.11 1.55 -7.84
C HIS A 108 26.43 0.37 -8.77
N SER A 109 25.53 0.33 -9.96
CA SER A 109 25.81 -0.74 -10.93
C SER A 109 25.96 -0.13 -12.34
N ASN A 110 26.87 -0.67 -13.06
CA ASN A 110 27.04 -0.18 -14.45
C ASN A 110 26.03 -0.85 -15.39
N GLY A 111 25.08 -1.78 -14.70
CA GLY A 111 23.93 -2.28 -15.49
C GLY A 111 24.27 -3.57 -16.26
N ARG A 112 25.59 -4.13 -16.10
CA ARG A 112 25.99 -5.36 -16.80
C ARG A 112 25.93 -6.54 -15.82
N PHE A 113 25.40 -7.73 -16.28
CA PHE A 113 25.21 -8.89 -15.38
C PHE A 113 26.44 -9.81 -15.46
N ASN A 114 27.45 -9.47 -14.82
CA ASN A 114 28.66 -10.32 -14.90
C ASN A 114 28.91 -11.05 -13.58
N TYR A 115 28.11 -10.64 -12.53
CA TYR A 115 28.39 -11.22 -11.20
C TYR A 115 27.08 -11.35 -10.43
N PRO A 116 26.93 -12.37 -9.54
CA PRO A 116 25.72 -12.81 -8.81
C PRO A 116 25.26 -11.76 -7.79
N GLY A 117 26.08 -10.65 -7.51
CA GLY A 117 25.66 -9.58 -6.58
C GLY A 117 26.04 -9.90 -5.14
N PHE A 118 25.28 -9.30 -4.12
CA PHE A 118 25.69 -9.49 -2.72
C PHE A 118 24.43 -9.61 -1.84
N ARG A 119 24.60 -10.31 -0.68
CA ARG A 119 23.56 -10.40 0.35
C ARG A 119 24.15 -10.02 1.71
N CYS A 120 23.52 -8.87 2.17
CA CYS A 120 24.06 -8.41 3.46
C CYS A 120 22.95 -8.25 4.49
N SER A 121 23.36 -8.48 5.74
CA SER A 121 22.39 -8.23 6.82
C SER A 121 22.89 -7.13 7.76
N LEU A 122 21.92 -6.25 8.00
CA LEU A 122 22.24 -5.16 8.94
C LEU A 122 21.49 -5.36 10.26
N THR A 123 22.30 -5.33 11.40
CA THR A 123 21.63 -5.55 12.68
C THR A 123 21.96 -4.39 13.62
N ALA A 124 20.88 -4.10 14.41
CA ALA A 124 21.11 -3.05 15.42
C ALA A 124 21.07 -3.68 16.83
N SER A 125 22.15 -3.35 17.58
CA SER A 125 22.13 -3.90 18.95
C SER A 125 22.40 -2.76 19.95
N ASN A 126 21.57 -2.85 21.11
CA ASN A 126 21.86 -1.90 22.22
C ASN A 126 22.45 -2.66 23.40
N PRO A 127 23.70 -2.43 23.71
CA PRO A 127 24.38 -3.20 24.79
C PRO A 127 23.79 -2.87 26.17
N ASN A 128 22.69 -1.91 26.29
CA ASN A 128 22.21 -1.48 27.62
C ASN A 128 20.70 -1.75 27.72
N MET A 129 19.98 -2.68 26.90
CA MET A 129 18.50 -2.72 26.91
C MET A 129 18.03 -3.97 27.69
N GLN A 130 17.19 -3.72 28.89
CA GLN A 130 16.34 -4.67 29.63
C GLN A 130 14.92 -4.70 29.04
N HIS A 131 14.31 -5.93 28.60
CA HIS A 131 13.20 -6.50 27.82
C HIS A 131 11.85 -6.06 28.40
N CYS A 132 11.04 -4.98 27.89
CA CYS A 132 9.63 -4.64 28.23
C CYS A 132 8.66 -5.38 27.29
N VAL A 133 7.69 -6.37 27.81
CA VAL A 133 6.69 -7.16 27.05
C VAL A 133 5.32 -6.48 27.19
N CYS A 134 4.64 -5.85 26.12
CA CYS A 134 3.30 -5.23 26.08
C CYS A 134 2.20 -6.30 26.19
N GLY A 135 1.07 -6.12 26.90
CA GLY A 135 -0.11 -7.01 26.86
C GLY A 135 -0.04 -8.06 27.97
N LYS A 136 0.88 -7.92 28.92
CA LYS A 136 0.95 -8.92 30.02
C LYS A 136 0.03 -8.48 31.17
N GLN A 137 -0.94 -9.37 31.49
CA GLN A 137 -1.85 -9.11 32.63
C GLN A 137 -1.08 -8.97 33.94
N GLY A 138 -1.30 -7.87 34.71
CA GLY A 138 -0.66 -7.52 36.00
C GLY A 138 -0.96 -8.57 37.07
N GLY A 139 0.14 -9.47 37.50
CA GLY A 139 0.25 -10.35 38.68
C GLY A 139 -1.01 -10.31 39.57
N ASN A 140 -1.36 -11.53 40.22
CA ASN A 140 -2.38 -12.18 41.07
C ASN A 140 -3.25 -11.16 41.80
N GLY A 141 -3.34 -9.87 41.36
CA GLY A 141 -4.34 -8.95 41.94
C GLY A 141 -5.19 -8.31 40.85
N THR A 142 -6.56 -8.35 40.90
CA THR A 142 -7.84 -7.88 40.33
C THR A 142 -7.62 -6.68 39.40
N ASP A 143 -6.27 -6.20 38.92
CA ASP A 143 -6.36 -5.14 37.86
C ASP A 143 -6.14 -5.76 36.47
N LYS A 144 -7.21 -6.12 35.84
CA LYS A 144 -7.42 -6.87 34.59
C LYS A 144 -7.10 -6.00 33.37
N ALA A 145 -6.29 -4.59 33.60
CA ALA A 145 -5.94 -3.82 32.39
C ALA A 145 -4.91 -2.74 32.76
N PRO A 146 -3.55 -3.12 33.00
CA PRO A 146 -2.46 -2.24 33.44
C PRO A 146 -2.13 -1.18 32.39
N TRP A 147 -2.70 -1.22 31.28
CA TRP A 147 -2.43 -0.26 30.18
C TRP A 147 -3.45 0.88 30.22
N VAL A 148 -4.38 0.85 31.22
CA VAL A 148 -5.39 1.93 31.28
C VAL A 148 -4.82 3.07 32.15
N ALA A 149 -4.89 4.30 31.61
CA ALA A 149 -4.46 5.51 32.35
C ALA A 149 -5.64 6.47 32.47
N ALA A 150 -5.61 7.27 33.55
CA ALA A 150 -6.70 8.27 33.77
C ALA A 150 -6.18 9.69 33.52
N LEU A 151 -7.02 10.46 32.86
CA LEU A 151 -6.74 11.90 32.72
C LEU A 151 -7.42 12.66 33.86
N VAL A 152 -6.60 13.47 34.57
CA VAL A 152 -7.13 14.12 35.80
C VAL A 152 -6.62 15.56 35.83
N TYR A 153 -7.34 16.28 36.63
CA TYR A 153 -6.74 17.60 36.95
C TYR A 153 -5.51 17.42 37.87
N ALA A 154 -4.57 18.33 37.65
CA ALA A 154 -3.27 18.17 38.33
C ALA A 154 -3.46 18.05 39.85
N ASN A 155 -4.67 18.58 40.33
CA ASN A 155 -4.81 18.56 41.80
C ASN A 155 -6.02 17.72 42.22
N GLU A 156 -6.59 16.99 41.30
CA GLU A 156 -7.76 16.18 41.65
C GLU A 156 -7.51 14.71 41.27
N SER A 157 -8.18 13.87 42.03
CA SER A 157 -7.93 12.43 41.80
C SER A 157 -9.09 11.79 41.03
N GLN A 158 -10.12 12.69 40.79
CA GLN A 158 -11.26 12.16 39.99
C GLN A 158 -10.99 12.33 38.48
N PRO A 159 -11.00 11.07 37.83
CA PRO A 159 -10.71 11.14 36.38
C PRO A 159 -11.88 11.74 35.60
N PHE A 160 -11.58 12.66 34.69
CA PHE A 160 -12.66 13.15 33.80
C PHE A 160 -12.64 12.41 32.47
N CYS A 161 -11.47 11.62 32.17
CA CYS A 161 -11.38 10.81 30.94
C CYS A 161 -10.41 9.65 31.18
N THR A 162 -10.42 8.75 30.17
CA THR A 162 -9.48 7.62 30.27
C THR A 162 -8.49 7.67 29.08
N ALA A 163 -7.33 7.01 29.30
CA ALA A 163 -6.32 6.92 28.22
C ALA A 163 -5.62 5.56 28.27
N SER A 164 -5.03 5.26 27.11
CA SER A 164 -4.26 4.00 27.06
C SER A 164 -2.75 4.28 26.94
N ILE A 165 -2.06 3.51 27.78
CA ILE A 165 -0.58 3.64 27.69
C ILE A 165 -0.06 2.87 26.47
N VAL A 166 0.56 3.61 25.56
CA VAL A 166 1.02 2.90 24.34
C VAL A 166 2.55 2.84 24.33
N ARG A 167 3.15 3.81 25.25
CA ARG A 167 4.61 3.83 25.43
C ARG A 167 4.95 4.54 26.75
N GLU A 168 6.39 4.42 27.20
CA GLU A 168 6.76 4.99 28.52
C GLU A 168 6.50 6.49 28.59
N THR A 169 6.35 7.10 27.37
CA THR A 169 6.13 8.57 27.46
C THR A 169 4.94 8.95 26.58
N TRP A 170 4.21 7.90 26.19
CA TRP A 170 3.10 8.25 25.27
C TRP A 170 1.82 7.56 25.76
N VAL A 171 0.73 8.43 25.66
CA VAL A 171 -0.57 7.81 25.95
C VAL A 171 -1.55 8.20 24.82
N LEU A 172 -2.44 7.26 24.57
CA LEU A 172 -3.43 7.45 23.50
C LEU A 172 -4.81 7.68 24.14
N THR A 173 -5.53 8.75 23.58
CA THR A 173 -6.89 9.04 24.11
C THR A 173 -7.76 9.63 22.98
N SER A 174 -8.95 9.98 23.32
CA SER A 174 -9.82 10.60 22.30
C SER A 174 -9.54 12.11 22.16
N ALA A 175 -9.68 12.59 20.91
CA ALA A 175 -9.47 14.03 20.62
C ALA A 175 -10.44 14.89 21.46
N THR A 176 -11.65 14.38 21.72
CA THR A 176 -12.61 15.13 22.55
C THR A 176 -12.08 15.28 23.98
N CYS A 177 -11.40 14.22 24.48
CA CYS A 177 -10.83 14.29 25.83
C CYS A 177 -9.58 15.19 25.86
N ALA A 178 -8.84 15.22 24.78
CA ALA A 178 -7.52 15.90 24.75
C ALA A 178 -7.69 17.38 24.41
N ALA A 179 -8.88 17.69 23.78
CA ALA A 179 -9.09 19.10 23.36
C ALA A 179 -9.12 20.03 24.58
N ARG A 180 -9.54 19.44 25.64
CA ARG A 180 -9.67 20.25 26.87
C ARG A 180 -8.31 20.45 27.54
N ILE A 181 -7.31 19.65 27.23
CA ILE A 181 -5.98 19.71 27.86
C ILE A 181 -5.04 20.56 27.00
N LYS A 182 -5.22 20.65 25.67
CA LYS A 182 -4.27 21.21 24.68
C LYS A 182 -3.90 22.65 25.04
N HIS A 183 -4.87 23.43 25.60
CA HIS A 183 -4.56 24.86 25.76
C HIS A 183 -4.25 25.18 27.22
N ASN A 184 -4.34 24.11 28.10
CA ASN A 184 -3.98 24.30 29.53
C ASN A 184 -3.40 23.01 30.12
N LYS A 185 -2.35 22.56 29.51
CA LYS A 185 -1.82 21.21 29.84
C LYS A 185 -1.21 21.17 31.24
N ASP A 186 -0.78 22.35 31.81
CA ASP A 186 -0.12 22.37 33.14
C ASP A 186 -1.15 22.12 34.25
N ASN A 187 -2.44 22.23 33.93
CA ASN A 187 -3.48 21.97 34.96
C ASN A 187 -3.95 20.52 34.94
N TYR A 188 -3.25 19.76 34.06
CA TYR A 188 -3.73 18.36 33.96
C TYR A 188 -2.55 17.41 34.09
N ALA A 189 -2.90 16.12 34.35
CA ALA A 189 -1.85 15.08 34.45
C ALA A 189 -2.44 13.72 34.06
N VAL A 190 -1.48 12.86 33.62
CA VAL A 190 -1.89 11.46 33.37
C VAL A 190 -1.58 10.60 34.61
N MET A 191 -2.61 9.99 35.06
CA MET A 191 -2.41 9.14 36.26
C MET A 191 -2.40 7.65 35.87
N VAL A 192 -1.33 6.92 36.31
CA VAL A 192 -1.19 5.50 35.92
C VAL A 192 -1.05 4.68 37.21
N GLY A 193 -1.49 3.30 37.12
CA GLY A 193 -1.25 2.40 38.26
C GLY A 193 -2.35 2.51 39.31
N VAL A 194 -3.62 2.86 38.81
CA VAL A 194 -4.73 3.07 39.76
C VAL A 194 -5.30 1.70 40.17
N SER A 195 -5.09 1.22 41.50
CA SER A 195 -5.77 -0.02 41.94
C SER A 195 -6.90 0.33 42.90
N GLN A 196 -8.24 0.35 42.43
CA GLN A 196 -9.46 0.39 43.28
C GLN A 196 -9.62 1.77 43.92
N GLY A 197 -9.30 2.89 43.11
CA GLY A 197 -9.76 4.24 43.53
C GLY A 197 -8.86 4.84 44.62
N ARG A 198 -7.65 4.21 45.01
CA ARG A 198 -6.64 4.84 45.88
C ARG A 198 -5.24 4.56 45.35
N GLY A 199 -4.55 5.82 45.23
CA GLY A 199 -3.14 5.66 44.80
C GLY A 199 -3.04 5.55 43.26
N GLY A 200 -1.76 6.22 42.66
CA GLY A 200 -1.40 6.34 41.23
C GLY A 200 -0.37 7.47 41.03
N VAL A 201 0.54 7.12 40.16
CA VAL A 201 1.61 8.10 39.88
C VAL A 201 1.13 9.09 38.79
N ARG A 202 1.33 10.41 39.19
CA ARG A 202 0.94 11.45 38.21
C ARG A 202 2.15 11.81 37.33
N VAL A 203 1.73 11.79 36.14
CA VAL A 203 2.83 12.11 35.20
C VAL A 203 2.43 13.37 34.42
N PRO A 204 3.25 14.44 34.53
CA PRO A 204 2.92 15.70 33.83
C PRO A 204 2.95 15.53 32.30
N ILE A 205 2.16 16.51 31.72
CA ILE A 205 1.97 16.42 30.25
C ILE A 205 2.91 17.42 29.57
N ARG A 206 3.72 16.88 28.56
CA ARG A 206 4.62 17.77 27.78
C ARG A 206 3.87 18.42 26.62
N LYS A 207 3.12 17.58 25.94
CA LYS A 207 2.47 18.15 24.74
C LYS A 207 1.29 17.26 24.34
N VAL A 208 0.25 18.00 23.72
CA VAL A 208 -0.92 17.25 23.24
C VAL A 208 -1.00 17.36 21.71
N PHE A 209 -1.27 16.15 21.04
CA PHE A 209 -1.35 16.12 19.56
C PHE A 209 -2.76 15.67 19.16
N LEU A 210 -3.45 16.67 18.59
CA LEU A 210 -4.79 16.27 18.09
C LEU A 210 -4.68 15.83 16.61
N HIS A 211 -5.40 14.81 16.28
CA HIS A 211 -5.41 14.43 14.85
C HIS A 211 -5.84 15.62 13.98
N PRO A 212 -5.05 15.86 12.87
CA PRO A 212 -5.22 17.03 11.99
C PRO A 212 -6.66 17.13 11.44
N ALA A 213 -7.35 16.03 11.35
CA ALA A 213 -8.74 16.05 10.84
C ALA A 213 -9.73 16.46 11.92
N SER A 214 -9.17 16.63 13.17
CA SER A 214 -9.99 17.02 14.34
C SER A 214 -9.92 18.53 14.58
N LEU A 215 -9.19 19.38 13.73
CA LEU A 215 -8.76 20.78 13.92
C LEU A 215 -9.77 21.73 13.27
N HIS A 216 -11.04 21.18 12.75
CA HIS A 216 -12.01 22.15 12.21
C HIS A 216 -13.30 22.13 13.03
N GLY A 217 -13.11 22.00 14.43
CA GLY A 217 -14.18 22.43 15.37
C GLY A 217 -15.48 21.64 15.15
N HIS A 218 -15.44 20.43 14.45
CA HIS A 218 -16.60 19.52 14.56
C HIS A 218 -16.10 18.07 14.65
N PRO A 219 -16.12 17.42 15.86
CA PRO A 219 -15.77 16.00 16.02
C PRO A 219 -16.44 15.13 14.95
N HIS A 220 -16.26 15.36 13.58
CA HIS A 220 -16.69 14.36 12.59
C HIS A 220 -16.16 12.97 12.92
N THR A 221 -16.89 12.04 13.46
CA THR A 221 -17.02 10.60 13.78
C THR A 221 -16.03 9.76 12.98
N GLN A 222 -14.94 10.46 12.24
CA GLN A 222 -14.02 9.48 11.61
C GLN A 222 -12.57 9.80 12.00
N ALA A 223 -12.31 10.86 13.04
CA ALA A 223 -10.91 11.02 13.49
C ALA A 223 -10.90 11.57 14.91
N ASN A 224 -11.52 10.68 15.94
CA ASN A 224 -11.58 11.10 17.36
C ASN A 224 -10.38 10.51 18.14
N LEU A 225 -9.12 10.84 17.59
CA LEU A 225 -7.94 10.26 18.27
C LEU A 225 -6.95 11.38 18.61
N ALA A 226 -6.28 11.23 19.78
CA ALA A 226 -5.23 12.21 20.17
C ALA A 226 -4.12 11.50 20.95
N LEU A 227 -2.90 12.09 20.78
CA LEU A 227 -1.76 11.56 21.54
C LEU A 227 -1.28 12.61 22.54
N ILE A 228 -0.97 12.03 23.75
CA ILE A 228 -0.38 12.95 24.76
C ILE A 228 1.06 12.50 25.07
N HIS A 229 2.00 13.43 24.90
CA HIS A 229 3.41 13.16 25.24
C HIS A 229 3.69 13.61 26.68
N LEU A 230 4.34 12.67 27.48
CA LEU A 230 4.53 12.94 28.92
C LEU A 230 5.93 13.52 29.17
N LYS A 231 6.07 14.32 30.28
CA LYS A 231 7.36 14.96 30.63
C LYS A 231 8.34 13.94 31.21
N GLN A 232 7.74 12.91 31.78
CA GLN A 232 8.62 11.86 32.33
C GLN A 232 8.09 10.46 31.98
N PRO A 233 9.12 9.51 31.83
CA PRO A 233 8.70 8.16 31.44
C PRO A 233 7.96 7.43 32.57
N ILE A 234 6.84 6.64 32.18
CA ILE A 234 6.15 5.78 33.15
C ILE A 234 7.02 4.57 33.51
N THR A 235 7.06 4.30 34.82
CA THR A 235 7.87 3.14 35.24
C THR A 235 7.01 1.86 35.20
N PHE A 236 7.58 0.81 34.47
CA PHE A 236 6.76 -0.41 34.27
C PHE A 236 7.24 -1.52 35.19
N ARG A 237 7.93 -1.34 36.26
CA ARG A 237 8.72 -2.32 37.04
C ARG A 237 7.80 -3.09 37.98
N SER A 238 6.53 -2.62 38.20
CA SER A 238 5.79 -3.27 39.30
C SER A 238 4.46 -3.82 38.77
N GLY A 239 4.33 -4.00 37.27
CA GLY A 239 3.10 -4.62 36.75
C GLY A 239 1.87 -3.75 36.99
N GLU A 240 1.96 -2.60 37.62
CA GLU A 240 0.86 -1.67 37.95
C GLU A 240 0.54 -0.76 36.76
N ALA A 241 1.55 -0.62 35.90
CA ALA A 241 1.34 0.10 34.62
C ALA A 241 2.14 -0.58 33.51
N GLN A 242 1.35 -0.83 32.40
CA GLN A 242 1.99 -1.46 31.22
C GLN A 242 1.33 -0.93 29.95
N PRO A 243 2.22 -1.01 28.89
CA PRO A 243 1.60 -0.53 27.65
C PRO A 243 0.67 -1.57 27.03
N VAL A 244 -0.43 -0.96 26.32
CA VAL A 244 -1.35 -1.86 25.59
C VAL A 244 -0.76 -2.22 24.23
N CYS A 245 -1.11 -3.47 23.73
CA CYS A 245 -0.64 -3.87 22.38
C CYS A 245 -1.52 -3.23 21.30
N LEU A 246 -0.92 -2.49 20.48
CA LEU A 246 -1.72 -1.95 19.37
C LEU A 246 -1.83 -2.99 18.25
N PRO A 247 -3.03 -3.31 17.78
CA PRO A 247 -3.23 -4.34 16.75
C PRO A 247 -2.32 -4.12 15.53
N LEU A 248 -1.06 -4.54 15.63
CA LEU A 248 -0.49 -4.67 14.27
C LEU A 248 -0.40 -6.16 13.91
N ASN A 249 -1.63 -6.80 13.37
CA ASN A 249 -1.84 -8.15 12.82
C ASN A 249 -1.60 -9.24 13.88
N PRO A 250 -2.46 -10.38 13.95
CA PRO A 250 -2.66 -11.58 14.79
C PRO A 250 -1.69 -12.71 14.43
N ALA A 251 -0.36 -12.43 13.94
CA ALA A 251 0.54 -13.62 13.99
C ALA A 251 1.83 -13.24 14.72
N HIS A 252 1.65 -13.06 16.08
CA HIS A 252 2.86 -13.44 16.84
C HIS A 252 3.29 -12.30 17.75
N HIS A 253 2.76 -12.25 19.03
CA HIS A 253 3.69 -11.97 20.14
C HIS A 253 5.02 -11.39 19.64
N ARG A 254 5.19 -10.04 19.40
CA ARG A 254 6.59 -9.58 19.38
C ARG A 254 6.97 -9.00 20.75
N PRO A 255 8.32 -9.22 21.00
CA PRO A 255 9.23 -8.80 22.08
C PRO A 255 9.19 -7.27 22.30
N ALA A 256 8.69 -6.81 23.46
CA ALA A 256 8.82 -5.71 24.45
C ALA A 256 9.55 -4.51 23.85
N SER A 257 9.01 -3.27 23.65
CA SER A 257 9.36 -1.83 23.75
C SER A 257 10.76 -1.65 24.37
N GLY A 258 11.84 -1.40 23.36
CA GLY A 258 13.21 -0.96 23.66
C GLY A 258 14.24 -1.80 22.89
N SER A 259 13.87 -2.50 21.78
CA SER A 259 14.91 -3.17 20.96
C SER A 259 15.44 -2.19 19.91
N PRO A 260 16.83 -1.75 19.93
CA PRO A 260 17.39 -0.87 18.88
C PRO A 260 16.83 -1.22 17.49
N GLY A 261 15.79 -0.41 17.05
CA GLY A 261 15.25 -0.63 15.68
C GLY A 261 15.92 0.30 14.67
N ILE A 262 16.00 -0.10 13.44
CA ILE A 262 16.64 0.66 12.35
C ILE A 262 15.52 1.20 11.44
N LEU A 263 15.42 2.56 11.37
CA LEU A 263 14.57 3.16 10.32
C LEU A 263 15.34 3.29 9.00
N VAL A 264 14.80 2.58 7.99
CA VAL A 264 15.43 2.66 6.66
C VAL A 264 14.64 3.65 5.79
N SER A 265 15.27 4.82 5.50
CA SER A 265 14.66 5.82 4.60
C SER A 265 15.56 6.08 3.39
N GLY A 266 14.96 6.44 2.21
CA GLY A 266 15.84 6.71 1.05
C GLY A 266 15.78 5.58 0.02
N VAL A 267 14.65 4.62 0.22
CA VAL A 267 14.47 3.61 -0.83
C VAL A 267 13.35 4.07 -1.76
N LYS A 268 13.67 4.80 -2.76
CA LYS A 268 12.64 4.97 -3.82
C LYS A 268 12.36 3.63 -4.52
N ALA A 269 11.38 2.70 -3.95
CA ALA A 269 11.07 1.70 -5.00
C ALA A 269 11.11 2.34 -6.40
N VAL A 270 12.29 2.39 -6.94
CA VAL A 270 12.56 3.05 -8.22
C VAL A 270 11.75 2.36 -9.32
N ALA A 271 10.63 1.36 -8.79
CA ALA A 271 9.90 0.78 -9.94
C ALA A 271 8.82 -0.17 -9.42
N MET A 272 7.70 -0.09 -10.05
CA MET A 272 6.58 -1.00 -9.79
C MET A 272 7.07 -2.45 -9.72
N LEU A 273 6.64 -3.15 -8.57
CA LEU A 273 7.04 -4.56 -8.39
C LEU A 273 5.80 -5.45 -8.47
N VAL A 274 5.98 -6.53 -9.20
CA VAL A 274 4.92 -7.55 -9.23
C VAL A 274 5.47 -8.84 -8.61
N HIS A 275 4.94 -9.11 -7.36
CA HIS A 275 5.46 -10.27 -6.61
C HIS A 275 4.52 -11.47 -6.78
N PRO A 276 5.11 -12.51 -7.36
CA PRO A 276 4.27 -13.71 -7.52
C PRO A 276 3.90 -14.34 -6.16
N CYS A 277 2.70 -14.91 -6.10
CA CYS A 277 2.21 -15.47 -4.83
C CYS A 277 2.89 -16.81 -4.55
N THR A 278 3.44 -17.43 -5.65
CA THR A 278 4.18 -18.69 -5.44
C THR A 278 5.65 -18.50 -5.85
N LYS A 279 6.48 -19.50 -5.50
CA LYS A 279 7.93 -19.42 -5.80
C LYS A 279 8.18 -19.51 -7.31
N ASP A 280 7.09 -19.78 -8.02
CA ASP A 280 7.26 -19.87 -9.49
C ASP A 280 7.10 -18.49 -10.14
N ALA A 281 7.85 -18.40 -11.28
CA ALA A 281 7.72 -17.13 -12.02
C ALA A 281 6.27 -16.93 -12.51
N LEU A 282 5.95 -15.58 -12.68
CA LEU A 282 4.60 -15.28 -13.20
C LEU A 282 4.44 -15.86 -14.62
N PRO A 283 3.30 -16.46 -14.85
CA PRO A 283 3.06 -16.95 -16.21
C PRO A 283 3.03 -15.81 -17.24
N SER A 284 3.49 -16.21 -18.55
CA SER A 284 3.43 -15.21 -19.63
C SER A 284 1.99 -14.73 -19.85
N LEU A 285 1.92 -13.40 -20.06
CA LEU A 285 0.55 -12.87 -20.30
C LEU A 285 0.36 -12.54 -21.79
N THR A 286 1.12 -13.26 -22.61
CA THR A 286 1.01 -12.99 -24.05
C THR A 286 -0.40 -13.35 -24.53
N GLY A 287 -1.02 -12.37 -25.10
CA GLY A 287 -2.36 -12.60 -25.70
C GLY A 287 -3.48 -12.31 -24.69
N TYR A 288 -3.06 -11.95 -23.42
CA TYR A 288 -4.12 -11.70 -22.41
C TYR A 288 -4.67 -10.29 -22.59
N THR A 289 -5.97 -10.15 -22.21
CA THR A 289 -6.57 -8.82 -21.99
C THR A 289 -6.50 -8.45 -20.51
N LEU A 290 -5.95 -7.20 -20.30
CA LEU A 290 -5.89 -6.78 -18.88
C LEU A 290 -7.14 -5.96 -18.55
N ILE A 291 -7.86 -6.46 -17.45
CA ILE A 291 -8.95 -5.64 -16.92
C ILE A 291 -8.42 -4.76 -15.79
N LEU A 292 -8.64 -3.39 -16.04
CA LEU A 292 -8.00 -2.43 -15.11
C LEU A 292 -9.07 -1.44 -14.61
N PRO A 293 -9.29 -1.52 -13.26
CA PRO A 293 -10.23 -0.51 -12.75
C PRO A 293 -9.54 0.83 -12.49
N SER A 294 -10.25 1.89 -12.97
CA SER A 294 -9.77 3.22 -12.54
C SER A 294 -10.37 3.58 -11.17
N VAL A 295 -9.45 4.03 -10.24
CA VAL A 295 -10.02 4.50 -8.96
C VAL A 295 -10.76 5.82 -9.22
N SER A 296 -12.17 5.70 -9.49
CA SER A 296 -12.97 6.86 -9.94
C SER A 296 -14.21 7.00 -9.07
N VAL A 297 -14.94 8.07 -9.28
CA VAL A 297 -16.09 8.41 -8.44
C VAL A 297 -17.00 7.18 -8.26
N GLY A 298 -17.30 6.95 -6.95
CA GLY A 298 -18.29 5.90 -6.67
C GLY A 298 -17.65 4.50 -6.72
N ASN A 299 -16.38 4.40 -7.06
CA ASN A 299 -15.61 3.15 -7.10
C ASN A 299 -16.34 2.03 -7.84
N ALA A 300 -17.15 2.53 -8.82
CA ALA A 300 -17.97 1.52 -9.55
C ALA A 300 -17.06 0.55 -10.31
N GLY A 301 -15.96 0.99 -10.91
CA GLY A 301 -15.02 0.10 -11.62
C GLY A 301 -14.42 -0.97 -10.70
N GLN A 302 -13.98 -0.47 -9.49
CA GLN A 302 -13.38 -1.45 -8.55
C GLN A 302 -14.42 -2.48 -8.09
N LEU A 303 -15.64 -1.97 -7.84
CA LEU A 303 -16.71 -2.90 -7.41
C LEU A 303 -17.03 -3.90 -8.52
N ALA A 304 -16.98 -3.43 -9.78
CA ALA A 304 -17.23 -4.37 -10.90
C ALA A 304 -16.14 -5.45 -10.95
N VAL A 305 -14.92 -5.03 -10.71
CA VAL A 305 -13.82 -6.02 -10.69
C VAL A 305 -14.05 -7.01 -9.53
N ASP A 306 -14.60 -6.53 -8.33
CA ASP A 306 -14.93 -7.47 -7.24
C ASP A 306 -15.94 -8.53 -7.70
N LEU A 307 -16.91 -8.02 -8.45
CA LEU A 307 -17.93 -8.97 -8.93
C LEU A 307 -17.32 -9.97 -9.92
N LEU A 308 -16.46 -9.49 -10.76
CA LEU A 308 -15.80 -10.40 -11.73
C LEU A 308 -14.99 -11.48 -10.99
N ILE A 309 -14.21 -11.06 -9.97
CA ILE A 309 -13.34 -12.02 -9.26
C ILE A 309 -14.22 -13.01 -8.47
N THR A 310 -15.29 -12.54 -7.98
CA THR A 310 -16.16 -13.41 -7.14
C THR A 310 -16.87 -14.44 -8.02
N ASN A 311 -17.09 -14.08 -9.20
CA ASN A 311 -18.06 -14.92 -9.95
C ASN A 311 -17.35 -15.71 -11.05
N LEU A 312 -16.13 -15.41 -11.34
CA LEU A 312 -15.42 -16.20 -12.36
C LEU A 312 -14.20 -16.87 -11.73
N PRO A 313 -13.76 -17.98 -12.31
CA PRO A 313 -12.66 -18.76 -11.71
C PRO A 313 -11.32 -18.00 -11.75
N CYS A 314 -11.30 -16.95 -10.91
CA CYS A 314 -10.09 -16.11 -10.87
C CYS A 314 -9.13 -16.67 -9.81
N GLU A 315 -7.84 -16.61 -10.25
CA GLU A 315 -6.78 -17.01 -9.28
C GLU A 315 -5.82 -15.84 -9.06
N LYS A 316 -5.69 -15.62 -7.74
CA LYS A 316 -4.68 -14.57 -7.47
C LYS A 316 -3.26 -15.09 -7.74
N VAL A 317 -2.47 -14.28 -8.57
CA VAL A 317 -1.16 -14.86 -9.00
C VAL A 317 -0.03 -13.92 -8.57
N ALA A 318 -0.44 -12.70 -8.16
CA ALA A 318 0.67 -11.82 -7.76
C ALA A 318 0.11 -10.62 -6.98
N VAL A 319 1.08 -10.04 -6.20
CA VAL A 319 0.80 -8.77 -5.54
C VAL A 319 1.62 -7.66 -6.21
N VAL A 320 0.92 -6.50 -6.43
CA VAL A 320 1.62 -5.36 -7.08
C VAL A 320 1.92 -4.29 -6.02
N HIS A 321 3.22 -3.93 -6.01
CA HIS A 321 3.62 -2.90 -5.03
C HIS A 321 4.18 -1.66 -5.76
N HIS A 322 3.72 -0.56 -5.21
CA HIS A 322 4.27 0.72 -5.73
C HIS A 322 4.09 1.79 -4.66
N PRO A 323 5.03 2.82 -4.59
CA PRO A 323 4.93 3.89 -3.59
C PRO A 323 3.67 4.74 -3.80
N ALA A 324 3.11 4.56 -5.02
CA ALA A 324 1.93 5.42 -5.28
C ALA A 324 0.69 4.82 -4.63
N LEU A 325 0.82 3.57 -4.07
CA LEU A 325 -0.37 2.92 -3.51
C LEU A 325 -0.32 3.01 -1.98
N TYR A 326 -1.43 3.49 -1.41
CA TYR A 326 -1.46 3.45 0.08
C TYR A 326 -1.41 2.00 0.58
N PRO A 327 -0.48 1.83 1.50
CA PRO A 327 -0.34 0.45 1.99
C PRO A 327 -1.62 -0.05 2.67
N LEU A 328 -2.01 -1.25 2.22
CA LEU A 328 -3.25 -1.87 2.74
C LEU A 328 -3.06 -3.38 2.82
N VAL A 329 -3.45 -3.92 3.96
CA VAL A 329 -3.50 -5.40 4.04
C VAL A 329 -4.77 -5.79 4.80
N GLY A 330 -5.48 -6.74 4.20
CA GLY A 330 -6.70 -7.20 4.87
C GLY A 330 -6.98 -8.67 4.56
N GLY A 331 -8.01 -9.16 5.25
CA GLY A 331 -8.42 -10.56 4.98
C GLY A 331 -8.98 -10.72 3.55
N ASN A 332 -9.13 -11.98 3.11
CA ASN A 332 -9.70 -12.25 1.78
C ASN A 332 -11.16 -11.76 1.70
N PRO A 333 -11.38 -10.75 0.70
CA PRO A 333 -12.70 -10.10 0.64
C PRO A 333 -13.74 -11.01 -0.03
N TYR A 334 -13.25 -12.10 -0.56
CA TYR A 334 -14.19 -12.87 -1.41
C TYR A 334 -14.57 -14.18 -0.72
N ASP A 335 -13.65 -14.69 0.17
CA ASP A 335 -13.91 -15.98 0.82
C ASP A 335 -13.33 -15.93 2.25
N PRO A 336 -14.25 -15.84 3.23
CA PRO A 336 -13.80 -15.68 4.63
C PRO A 336 -13.06 -16.93 5.13
N SER A 337 -13.23 -18.05 4.48
CA SER A 337 -12.53 -19.26 4.94
C SER A 337 -11.12 -19.34 4.36
N ASN A 338 -10.88 -18.50 3.38
CA ASN A 338 -9.55 -18.49 2.73
C ASN A 338 -8.60 -17.53 3.47
N GLN A 339 -7.42 -18.04 3.85
CA GLN A 339 -6.50 -17.26 4.71
C GLN A 339 -5.58 -16.39 3.85
N GLU A 340 -5.90 -16.42 2.47
CA GLU A 340 -5.08 -15.57 1.59
C GLU A 340 -5.37 -14.09 1.87
N VAL A 341 -4.25 -13.34 1.99
CA VAL A 341 -4.44 -11.91 2.35
C VAL A 341 -4.61 -11.08 1.06
N THR A 342 -5.36 -10.02 1.25
CA THR A 342 -5.45 -9.02 0.16
C THR A 342 -4.60 -7.78 0.50
N THR A 343 -4.02 -7.21 -0.62
CA THR A 343 -3.17 -6.03 -0.41
C THR A 343 -3.73 -4.85 -1.21
N SER A 344 -2.88 -3.83 -1.35
CA SER A 344 -3.36 -2.60 -2.04
C SER A 344 -3.71 -2.88 -3.49
N ALA A 345 -2.93 -3.73 -4.11
CA ALA A 345 -3.22 -4.12 -5.51
C ALA A 345 -2.85 -5.59 -5.72
N ASP A 346 -3.81 -6.28 -6.24
CA ASP A 346 -3.58 -7.72 -6.49
C ASP A 346 -3.91 -8.07 -7.93
N LEU A 347 -3.03 -9.00 -8.45
CA LEU A 347 -3.24 -9.44 -9.85
C LEU A 347 -3.85 -10.85 -9.87
N TYR A 348 -4.94 -10.93 -10.65
CA TYR A 348 -5.61 -12.23 -10.79
C TYR A 348 -5.61 -12.66 -12.26
N LEU A 349 -5.74 -14.08 -12.40
CA LEU A 349 -5.79 -14.58 -13.78
C LEU A 349 -7.00 -15.48 -13.96
N ILE A 350 -7.54 -15.30 -15.13
CA ILE A 350 -8.47 -16.34 -15.62
C ILE A 350 -7.89 -16.98 -16.89
N THR A 351 -7.23 -18.04 -16.65
CA THR A 351 -6.38 -18.61 -17.72
C THR A 351 -7.26 -19.15 -18.85
N SER A 352 -8.45 -19.65 -18.53
CA SER A 352 -9.33 -20.23 -19.56
C SER A 352 -9.81 -19.18 -20.56
N ARG A 353 -9.64 -17.89 -20.15
CA ARG A 353 -10.17 -16.84 -21.07
C ARG A 353 -9.07 -15.83 -21.40
N SER A 354 -7.87 -16.19 -21.01
CA SER A 354 -6.72 -15.29 -21.27
C SER A 354 -7.00 -13.87 -20.77
N LEU A 355 -7.54 -13.85 -19.47
CA LEU A 355 -7.81 -12.54 -18.86
C LEU A 355 -6.92 -12.34 -17.62
N ALA A 356 -6.36 -11.13 -17.63
CA ALA A 356 -5.66 -10.69 -16.40
C ALA A 356 -6.45 -9.55 -15.75
N VAL A 357 -6.57 -9.69 -14.39
CA VAL A 357 -7.42 -8.70 -13.72
C VAL A 357 -6.62 -8.05 -12.58
N LEU A 358 -6.50 -6.70 -12.71
CA LEU A 358 -5.83 -5.98 -11.62
C LEU A 358 -6.87 -5.31 -10.71
N GLN A 359 -6.80 -5.71 -9.44
CA GLN A 359 -7.66 -5.02 -8.45
C GLN A 359 -6.84 -4.06 -7.59
N ILE A 360 -7.36 -2.78 -7.60
CA ILE A 360 -6.68 -1.76 -6.79
C ILE A 360 -7.61 -1.35 -5.64
N ARG A 361 -7.15 -1.45 -4.38
CA ARG A 361 -8.04 -1.22 -3.23
C ARG A 361 -7.68 0.10 -2.54
N SER A 362 -6.57 0.61 -2.96
CA SER A 362 -6.20 1.86 -2.30
C SER A 362 -6.09 2.98 -3.35
N PRO A 363 -6.39 4.19 -2.88
CA PRO A 363 -6.19 5.30 -3.82
C PRO A 363 -4.70 5.49 -4.15
N LEU A 364 -4.51 6.24 -5.25
CA LEU A 364 -3.11 6.52 -5.63
C LEU A 364 -2.70 7.90 -5.09
N ILE A 365 -1.44 7.92 -4.53
CA ILE A 365 -0.88 9.23 -4.14
C ILE A 365 -0.66 10.10 -5.37
N LYS A 366 -1.27 11.27 -5.32
CA LYS A 366 -1.36 12.14 -6.52
C LYS A 366 0.03 12.44 -7.09
N THR A 367 1.03 12.73 -6.29
CA THR A 367 2.36 13.15 -6.80
C THR A 367 3.08 11.98 -7.46
N GLU A 368 2.67 10.75 -7.18
CA GLU A 368 3.42 9.57 -7.71
C GLU A 368 2.56 8.79 -8.70
N ARG A 369 1.43 9.25 -8.96
CA ARG A 369 0.45 8.53 -9.81
C ARG A 369 0.99 8.37 -11.23
N CYS A 370 1.57 9.40 -11.76
CA CYS A 370 2.10 9.32 -13.14
C CYS A 370 3.19 8.25 -13.25
N ASP A 371 3.96 8.21 -12.26
CA ASP A 371 5.02 7.16 -12.29
C ASP A 371 4.41 5.76 -12.25
N PHE A 372 3.42 5.56 -11.40
CA PHE A 372 2.78 4.22 -11.33
C PHE A 372 2.18 3.84 -12.69
N LEU A 373 1.51 4.82 -13.31
CA LEU A 373 0.82 4.49 -14.57
C LEU A 373 1.83 4.24 -15.70
N THR A 374 2.89 5.02 -15.69
CA THR A 374 3.93 4.80 -16.72
C THR A 374 4.56 3.40 -16.55
N GLU A 375 4.79 3.05 -15.37
CA GLU A 375 5.44 1.74 -15.14
C GLU A 375 4.43 0.60 -15.38
N LEU A 376 3.20 0.83 -15.03
CA LEU A 376 2.19 -0.20 -15.32
C LEU A 376 2.06 -0.44 -16.83
N THR A 377 2.12 0.65 -17.59
CA THR A 377 2.03 0.49 -19.06
C THR A 377 3.26 -0.27 -19.60
N ALA A 378 4.37 0.10 -19.08
CA ALA A 378 5.59 -0.60 -19.52
C ALA A 378 5.53 -2.09 -19.15
N TRP A 379 5.03 -2.32 -17.97
CA TRP A 379 4.95 -3.73 -17.55
C TRP A 379 3.97 -4.50 -18.45
N CYS A 380 2.83 -3.92 -18.76
CA CYS A 380 1.86 -4.59 -19.64
C CYS A 380 2.49 -4.95 -20.99
N LYS A 381 3.26 -4.07 -21.51
CA LYS A 381 3.91 -4.34 -22.82
C LYS A 381 4.92 -5.48 -22.70
N ALA A 382 5.64 -5.37 -21.65
CA ALA A 382 6.69 -6.40 -21.49
C ALA A 382 6.07 -7.77 -21.23
N ALA A 383 4.97 -7.73 -20.58
CA ALA A 383 4.35 -9.03 -20.24
C ALA A 383 3.58 -9.59 -21.44
N GLY A 384 3.50 -8.83 -22.51
CA GLY A 384 2.87 -9.30 -23.76
C GLY A 384 1.35 -9.14 -23.71
N VAL A 385 0.87 -8.22 -22.86
CA VAL A 385 -0.58 -7.97 -22.81
C VAL A 385 -1.06 -7.43 -24.16
N ARG A 386 -2.16 -8.10 -24.61
CA ARG A 386 -2.67 -7.76 -25.96
C ARG A 386 -3.42 -6.42 -25.93
N GLU A 387 -4.28 -6.24 -24.93
CA GLU A 387 -5.04 -4.97 -24.81
C GLU A 387 -5.48 -4.76 -23.36
N VAL A 388 -5.88 -3.42 -23.17
CA VAL A 388 -6.31 -3.07 -21.80
C VAL A 388 -7.78 -2.61 -21.88
N VAL A 389 -8.60 -3.25 -21.01
CA VAL A 389 -9.98 -2.75 -20.85
C VAL A 389 -10.12 -2.15 -19.44
N MET A 390 -10.44 -0.77 -19.48
CA MET A 390 -10.56 -0.07 -18.19
C MET A 390 -12.04 0.03 -17.81
N LEU A 391 -12.26 -0.22 -16.47
CA LEU A 391 -13.62 0.04 -15.94
C LEU A 391 -13.60 1.30 -15.06
N ALA A 392 -14.47 2.25 -15.49
CA ALA A 392 -14.40 3.54 -14.79
C ALA A 392 -15.81 4.12 -14.63
N SER A 393 -15.85 5.18 -13.81
CA SER A 393 -17.11 5.92 -13.67
C SER A 393 -16.84 7.42 -13.68
N CYS A 394 -17.97 8.18 -14.07
CA CYS A 394 -17.90 9.66 -14.10
C CYS A 394 -19.08 10.23 -13.31
N ASN A 395 -18.85 11.57 -13.02
CA ASN A 395 -19.93 12.22 -12.25
C ASN A 395 -21.23 12.29 -13.08
N ALA A 396 -22.34 11.98 -12.34
CA ALA A 396 -23.65 11.90 -13.04
C ALA A 396 -24.04 13.27 -13.63
N TYR A 397 -23.51 14.40 -13.02
CA TYR A 397 -23.94 15.70 -13.58
C TYR A 397 -23.24 15.98 -14.91
N GLU A 398 -22.38 15.12 -15.20
CA GLU A 398 -21.76 15.30 -16.55
C GLU A 398 -22.67 14.77 -17.64
N ARG A 399 -23.86 14.35 -17.31
CA ARG A 399 -24.80 13.87 -18.32
C ARG A 399 -25.40 15.06 -19.08
N TRP A 400 -25.37 15.02 -20.30
CA TRP A 400 -25.64 16.30 -21.01
C TRP A 400 -26.77 16.09 -22.02
N ASP A 401 -27.13 14.86 -22.57
CA ASP A 401 -28.16 14.84 -23.63
C ASP A 401 -29.34 13.96 -23.19
N ASN A 402 -30.54 14.34 -23.74
CA ASN A 402 -31.82 13.66 -23.45
C ASN A 402 -31.70 12.14 -23.57
N ASN A 403 -30.69 11.64 -24.41
CA ASN A 403 -30.48 10.18 -24.54
C ASN A 403 -29.74 9.60 -23.34
N GLN A 404 -29.04 10.54 -22.52
CA GLN A 404 -28.28 10.07 -21.33
C GLN A 404 -29.16 10.17 -20.07
N MET A 405 -30.24 10.86 -20.18
CA MET A 405 -31.16 11.01 -19.03
C MET A 405 -32.26 9.96 -19.09
N THR A 406 -32.54 9.37 -20.32
CA THR A 406 -33.62 8.36 -20.44
C THR A 406 -33.10 7.13 -21.17
N GLY A 407 -31.73 7.16 -21.70
CA GLY A 407 -31.14 6.06 -22.50
C GLY A 407 -30.01 5.36 -21.72
N PRO A 408 -29.34 4.33 -22.35
CA PRO A 408 -28.28 3.56 -21.68
C PRO A 408 -27.16 4.48 -21.15
N GLN A 409 -26.80 4.28 -19.89
CA GLN A 409 -25.89 5.22 -19.17
C GLN A 409 -24.45 4.73 -19.25
N LEU A 410 -24.24 3.76 -20.06
CA LEU A 410 -22.85 3.27 -20.23
C LEU A 410 -22.26 3.84 -21.53
N ARG A 411 -21.02 4.43 -21.42
CA ARG A 411 -20.28 4.93 -22.59
C ARG A 411 -18.91 4.27 -22.70
N TYR A 412 -18.45 4.33 -23.97
CA TYR A 412 -17.06 3.83 -24.06
C TYR A 412 -16.18 4.88 -24.76
N LEU A 413 -14.88 4.77 -24.46
CA LEU A 413 -13.79 5.49 -25.16
C LEU A 413 -12.69 4.50 -25.58
N THR A 414 -12.18 4.82 -26.77
CA THR A 414 -11.12 3.87 -27.17
C THR A 414 -9.88 4.64 -27.61
N ALA A 415 -8.82 4.01 -27.44
CA ALA A 415 -7.54 4.50 -28.00
C ALA A 415 -6.78 3.35 -28.66
N ARG A 416 -6.45 3.58 -30.01
CA ARG A 416 -5.62 2.61 -30.77
C ARG A 416 -6.29 1.23 -30.80
N THR A 417 -7.60 1.21 -30.58
CA THR A 417 -8.33 -0.07 -30.56
C THR A 417 -8.72 -0.45 -32.00
N PRO A 418 -8.57 -1.79 -32.32
CA PRO A 418 -8.92 -2.25 -33.67
C PRO A 418 -10.40 -1.99 -34.00
N GLN A 419 -10.66 -1.75 -35.29
CA GLN A 419 -12.02 -1.37 -35.75
C GLN A 419 -13.03 -2.49 -35.44
N GLN A 420 -12.55 -3.70 -35.55
CA GLN A 420 -13.48 -4.82 -35.25
C GLN A 420 -13.98 -4.78 -33.80
N ASN A 421 -13.08 -4.44 -32.90
CA ASN A 421 -13.51 -4.36 -31.49
C ASN A 421 -14.52 -3.23 -31.27
N THR A 422 -14.26 -2.16 -31.94
CA THR A 422 -15.22 -1.04 -31.79
C THR A 422 -16.58 -1.43 -32.38
N GLN A 423 -16.60 -2.19 -33.47
CA GLN A 423 -17.88 -2.65 -34.04
C GLN A 423 -18.59 -3.62 -33.10
N ASP A 424 -17.77 -4.46 -32.46
CA ASP A 424 -18.37 -5.41 -31.49
C ASP A 424 -18.98 -4.66 -30.29
N LEU A 425 -18.32 -3.58 -29.92
CA LEU A 425 -18.87 -2.78 -28.80
C LEU A 425 -20.22 -2.17 -29.18
N ARG A 426 -20.24 -1.66 -30.42
CA ARG A 426 -21.49 -1.03 -30.87
C ARG A 426 -22.59 -2.07 -31.04
N SER A 427 -22.20 -3.25 -31.48
CA SER A 427 -23.21 -4.31 -31.65
C SER A 427 -23.73 -4.79 -30.29
N ALA A 428 -22.88 -4.58 -29.28
CA ALA A 428 -23.30 -5.03 -27.93
C ALA A 428 -24.12 -3.92 -27.25
N GLY A 429 -24.35 -2.79 -28.00
CA GLY A 429 -25.30 -1.78 -27.49
C GLY A 429 -24.58 -0.62 -26.78
N ALA A 430 -23.16 -0.56 -26.88
CA ALA A 430 -22.45 0.53 -26.18
C ALA A 430 -22.47 1.80 -27.03
N LEU A 431 -22.55 2.90 -26.32
CA LEU A 431 -22.51 4.21 -27.02
C LEU A 431 -21.18 4.92 -26.72
N GLU A 432 -20.63 5.48 -27.85
CA GLU A 432 -19.35 6.22 -27.67
C GLU A 432 -19.59 7.51 -26.88
N LEU A 433 -18.54 7.85 -26.02
CA LEU A 433 -18.67 9.08 -25.23
C LEU A 433 -18.64 10.32 -26.14
N GLU A 434 -19.64 11.18 -25.83
CA GLU A 434 -19.80 12.34 -26.73
C GLU A 434 -18.74 13.40 -26.39
N LYS A 435 -18.33 14.13 -27.53
CA LYS A 435 -17.39 15.26 -27.32
C LYS A 435 -18.16 16.58 -27.21
N ARG A 436 -17.55 17.42 -26.25
CA ARG A 436 -18.15 18.77 -26.11
C ARG A 436 -17.08 19.85 -26.29
N THR A 437 -17.72 21.06 -26.71
CA THR A 437 -16.79 22.20 -26.87
C THR A 437 -16.64 22.93 -25.52
N ASP A 438 -15.38 22.98 -25.12
CA ASP A 438 -15.16 23.62 -23.82
C ASP A 438 -15.20 25.14 -23.97
N GLU A 439 -15.10 25.86 -22.75
CA GLU A 439 -15.24 27.34 -22.73
C GLU A 439 -14.22 28.01 -23.64
N GLN A 440 -13.23 27.22 -24.04
CA GLN A 440 -12.17 27.78 -24.92
C GLN A 440 -12.41 27.37 -26.37
N GLY A 441 -13.55 26.75 -26.71
CA GLY A 441 -13.91 26.39 -28.10
C GLY A 441 -13.27 25.08 -28.54
N VAL A 442 -12.67 24.33 -27.64
CA VAL A 442 -11.99 23.06 -28.02
C VAL A 442 -12.96 21.89 -27.77
N GLU A 443 -13.07 21.03 -28.88
CA GLU A 443 -13.94 19.84 -28.74
C GLU A 443 -13.18 18.71 -28.02
N GLN A 444 -13.77 18.33 -26.85
CA GLN A 444 -13.06 17.28 -26.09
C GLN A 444 -14.09 16.49 -25.26
N SER A 445 -13.53 15.24 -24.84
CA SER A 445 -14.40 14.43 -23.95
C SER A 445 -14.27 14.90 -22.50
N PHE A 446 -15.36 14.91 -21.82
CA PHE A 446 -15.32 15.37 -20.41
C PHE A 446 -15.37 14.15 -19.49
N LEU A 447 -14.30 13.97 -18.72
CA LEU A 447 -14.15 12.75 -17.89
C LEU A 447 -13.99 13.15 -16.42
N SER A 448 -14.86 14.10 -16.06
CA SER A 448 -14.75 14.50 -14.65
C SER A 448 -15.10 13.32 -13.71
N GLY A 449 -14.12 13.03 -12.77
CA GLY A 449 -14.38 11.97 -11.76
C GLY A 449 -13.98 10.59 -12.28
N ALA A 450 -13.35 10.57 -13.47
CA ALA A 450 -13.07 9.25 -14.08
C ALA A 450 -11.70 8.74 -13.60
N GLY A 451 -11.13 9.43 -12.61
CA GLY A 451 -9.85 8.94 -12.04
C GLY A 451 -8.69 9.16 -13.01
N PHE A 452 -7.92 8.00 -13.16
CA PHE A 452 -6.68 8.23 -13.94
C PHE A 452 -6.89 7.82 -15.41
N VAL A 453 -8.12 7.79 -15.92
CA VAL A 453 -8.46 7.30 -17.28
C VAL A 453 -7.79 8.20 -18.32
N LYS A 454 -8.01 9.56 -18.17
CA LYS A 454 -7.45 10.47 -19.21
C LYS A 454 -5.92 10.33 -19.28
N HIS A 455 -5.32 10.38 -18.12
CA HIS A 455 -3.84 10.29 -18.11
C HIS A 455 -3.36 8.94 -18.66
N PHE A 456 -3.99 7.85 -18.23
CA PHE A 456 -3.56 6.51 -18.70
C PHE A 456 -3.70 6.42 -20.23
N MET A 457 -4.80 6.94 -20.77
CA MET A 457 -5.01 6.83 -22.24
C MET A 457 -3.96 7.65 -22.99
N ASP A 458 -3.54 8.75 -22.42
CA ASP A 458 -2.53 9.59 -23.10
C ASP A 458 -1.16 8.91 -23.14
N ILE A 459 -0.88 8.07 -22.14
CA ILE A 459 0.53 7.60 -22.08
C ILE A 459 0.59 6.14 -22.53
N CYS A 460 -0.51 5.40 -22.50
CA CYS A 460 -0.46 3.96 -22.79
C CYS A 460 -0.44 3.74 -24.31
N ASP A 461 0.44 2.88 -24.68
CA ASP A 461 0.60 2.66 -26.14
C ASP A 461 -0.13 1.38 -26.55
N LEU A 462 -0.78 0.68 -25.67
CA LEU A 462 -1.53 -0.54 -26.05
C LEU A 462 -2.98 -0.16 -26.38
N PRO A 463 -3.57 -1.06 -27.30
CA PRO A 463 -5.02 -0.82 -27.51
C PRO A 463 -5.78 -0.78 -26.18
N THR A 464 -6.53 0.36 -26.07
CA THR A 464 -7.21 0.55 -24.77
C THR A 464 -8.67 0.92 -25.01
N THR A 465 -9.50 0.16 -24.28
CA THR A 465 -10.94 0.48 -24.29
C THR A 465 -11.41 0.81 -22.87
N VAL A 466 -12.17 1.91 -22.76
CA VAL A 466 -12.64 2.31 -21.41
C VAL A 466 -14.16 2.24 -21.39
N LEU A 467 -14.68 1.47 -20.43
CA LEU A 467 -16.13 1.50 -20.18
C LEU A 467 -16.44 2.46 -19.03
N ILE A 468 -17.46 3.34 -19.35
CA ILE A 468 -17.68 4.42 -18.36
C ILE A 468 -19.16 4.41 -17.98
N LYS A 469 -19.31 4.42 -16.64
CA LYS A 469 -20.69 4.60 -16.13
C LYS A 469 -20.80 5.92 -15.36
N PHE A 470 -21.93 6.64 -15.65
CA PHE A 470 -22.15 7.86 -14.86
C PHE A 470 -22.82 7.52 -13.53
N VAL A 471 -22.09 8.08 -12.46
CA VAL A 471 -22.61 7.65 -11.15
C VAL A 471 -22.57 8.86 -10.21
N GLU A 472 -23.42 8.81 -9.16
CA GLU A 472 -23.28 9.69 -7.98
C GLU A 472 -22.70 8.90 -6.80
N GLU A 473 -22.03 9.65 -5.88
CA GLU A 473 -21.48 8.93 -4.72
C GLU A 473 -22.60 8.27 -3.92
N GLY A 474 -22.26 7.18 -3.40
CA GLY A 474 -23.26 6.41 -2.63
C GLY A 474 -23.12 4.90 -2.88
N ASP A 475 -24.35 4.29 -2.88
CA ASP A 475 -24.33 2.83 -3.12
C ASP A 475 -24.35 2.54 -4.64
N ASN A 476 -23.20 2.08 -5.08
CA ASN A 476 -23.08 1.89 -6.54
C ASN A 476 -22.92 0.40 -6.88
N THR A 477 -23.52 -0.39 -6.07
CA THR A 477 -23.40 -1.85 -6.29
C THR A 477 -24.12 -2.23 -7.59
N MET A 478 -25.22 -1.57 -7.92
CA MET A 478 -25.93 -1.95 -9.15
C MET A 478 -25.25 -1.34 -10.38
N ASP A 479 -24.66 -0.20 -10.14
CA ASP A 479 -23.86 0.34 -11.27
C ASP A 479 -22.71 -0.60 -11.64
N ALA A 480 -22.10 -1.21 -10.64
CA ALA A 480 -21.03 -2.19 -10.92
C ALA A 480 -21.58 -3.41 -11.69
N VAL A 481 -22.85 -3.79 -11.32
CA VAL A 481 -23.46 -4.94 -12.02
C VAL A 481 -23.67 -4.60 -13.50
N VAL A 482 -24.05 -3.41 -13.75
CA VAL A 482 -24.27 -3.01 -15.16
C VAL A 482 -22.94 -3.05 -15.93
N LEU A 483 -21.87 -2.52 -15.28
CA LEU A 483 -20.55 -2.58 -15.96
C LEU A 483 -20.14 -4.03 -16.22
N LEU A 484 -20.34 -4.87 -15.25
CA LEU A 484 -19.89 -6.27 -15.42
C LEU A 484 -20.77 -6.97 -16.47
N ASN A 485 -22.08 -6.72 -16.42
CA ASN A 485 -22.95 -7.37 -17.43
C ASN A 485 -22.50 -7.00 -18.85
N PHE A 486 -22.25 -5.77 -18.94
CA PHE A 486 -21.85 -5.38 -20.30
C PHE A 486 -20.51 -6.02 -20.68
N LEU A 487 -19.54 -5.91 -19.78
CA LEU A 487 -18.21 -6.51 -20.08
C LEU A 487 -18.33 -7.99 -20.42
N THR A 488 -19.15 -8.70 -19.70
CA THR A 488 -19.25 -10.16 -19.93
C THR A 488 -19.95 -10.44 -21.27
N THR A 489 -20.92 -9.61 -21.60
CA THR A 489 -21.59 -9.77 -22.90
C THR A 489 -20.63 -9.45 -24.06
N TRP A 490 -19.95 -8.42 -23.92
CA TRP A 490 -19.05 -7.99 -25.01
C TRP A 490 -17.86 -8.94 -25.15
N LYS A 491 -17.33 -9.41 -24.04
CA LYS A 491 -16.10 -10.25 -24.17
C LYS A 491 -16.47 -11.72 -24.09
N LYS A 492 -17.84 -11.92 -24.05
CA LYS A 492 -18.37 -13.30 -24.02
C LYS A 492 -17.71 -14.12 -22.92
N LEU A 493 -17.70 -13.58 -21.71
CA LEU A 493 -17.00 -14.23 -20.59
C LEU A 493 -17.89 -15.29 -19.96
N THR A 494 -19.16 -15.31 -20.30
CA THR A 494 -20.06 -16.38 -19.81
C THR A 494 -20.91 -16.90 -20.97
N GLU A 495 -21.35 -18.24 -20.87
CA GLU A 495 -22.09 -18.95 -21.95
C GLU A 495 -23.52 -18.42 -22.08
N ALA A 496 -24.12 -17.82 -20.91
CA ALA A 496 -25.47 -17.22 -20.98
C ALA A 496 -25.48 -15.88 -20.25
N LYS A 497 -26.45 -15.04 -20.77
CA LYS A 497 -26.60 -13.74 -20.07
C LYS A 497 -26.95 -13.96 -18.59
N ASN A 498 -25.87 -13.85 -17.78
CA ASN A 498 -26.06 -14.04 -16.34
C ASN A 498 -26.58 -12.73 -15.70
N THR A 499 -27.76 -12.88 -15.15
CA THR A 499 -28.31 -11.64 -14.53
C THR A 499 -28.25 -11.76 -13.00
N SER A 500 -27.64 -12.93 -12.57
CA SER A 500 -27.64 -13.00 -11.08
C SER A 500 -26.20 -13.17 -10.57
N TRP A 501 -25.54 -12.01 -10.25
CA TRP A 501 -24.14 -12.03 -9.78
C TRP A 501 -24.10 -12.16 -8.25
N LYS A 502 -23.21 -13.12 -7.79
CA LYS A 502 -22.96 -13.21 -6.33
C LYS A 502 -22.12 -12.03 -5.83
N MET A 503 -22.70 -11.46 -4.79
CA MET A 503 -21.92 -10.33 -4.23
C MET A 503 -20.77 -10.86 -3.36
N PRO A 504 -19.59 -10.11 -3.43
CA PRO A 504 -18.48 -10.57 -2.58
C PRO A 504 -18.83 -10.54 -1.09
N PHE A 505 -18.17 -11.47 -0.39
CA PHE A 505 -18.41 -11.58 1.06
C PHE A 505 -18.22 -10.24 1.77
N SER A 506 -17.26 -9.52 1.39
CA SER A 506 -16.94 -8.26 2.10
C SER A 506 -18.06 -7.24 1.94
N TRP A 507 -18.96 -7.45 1.00
CA TRP A 507 -20.03 -6.45 0.80
C TRP A 507 -21.11 -6.63 1.86
N LYS A 508 -21.07 -7.65 2.71
CA LYS A 508 -22.06 -7.84 3.79
C LYS A 508 -21.98 -6.70 4.81
N ASN A 509 -20.79 -6.17 4.88
CA ASN A 509 -20.65 -5.11 5.90
C ASN A 509 -20.23 -3.79 5.23
N MET A 510 -20.62 -3.63 4.02
CA MET A 510 -20.20 -2.42 3.26
C MET A 510 -20.77 -1.15 3.93
N PHE A 511 -21.88 -1.37 4.73
CA PHE A 511 -22.46 -0.18 5.38
C PHE A 511 -22.38 -0.30 6.89
N GLY A 512 -21.42 -1.13 7.33
CA GLY A 512 -21.16 -1.25 8.79
C GLY A 512 -21.84 -2.49 9.36
N ARG A 513 -21.35 -2.99 10.54
CA ARG A 513 -21.93 -4.16 11.22
C ARG A 513 -23.32 -3.80 11.78
N PRO A 514 -24.13 -4.86 11.70
CA PRO A 514 -25.46 -4.58 12.30
C PRO A 514 -25.33 -3.92 13.68
N THR A 515 -26.25 -2.96 13.84
CA THR A 515 -26.26 -2.25 15.13
C THR A 515 -26.38 -3.24 16.30
N PRO A 516 -25.45 -3.13 17.28
CA PRO A 516 -25.55 -4.03 18.43
C PRO A 516 -26.97 -4.00 19.06
N ARG A 517 -27.52 -5.22 19.21
CA ARG A 517 -28.90 -5.34 19.74
C ARG A 517 -29.02 -4.65 21.11
N GLU A 518 -27.90 -4.31 21.72
CA GLU A 518 -27.90 -3.70 23.08
C GLU A 518 -28.29 -2.22 23.01
N ILE A 519 -28.36 -1.69 21.79
CA ILE A 519 -28.70 -0.26 21.64
C ILE A 519 -30.21 -0.13 21.41
N TYR A 520 -31.03 -1.18 21.15
CA TYR A 520 -32.51 -1.16 21.09
C TYR A 520 -33.11 -1.80 22.34
#